data_AF-A0A0B9H8X7-F1
#
_entry.id   AF-A0A0B9H8X7-F1
#
_cell.length_a   1.000
_cell.length_b   1.000
_cell.length_c   1.000
_cell.angle_alpha   90.00
_cell.angle_beta   90.00
_cell.angle_gamma   90.00
#
_symmetry.space_group_name_H-M   'P 1'
#
loop_
_entity.id
_entity.type
_entity.pdbx_description
1 polymer ?
#
loop_
_entity_poly.entity_id
_entity_poly.type
_entity_poly.pdbx_seq_one_letter_code
_entity_poly.pdbx_strand_id
1 'polypeptide(L)'
;MLHESFVKLFWRHFDNIAEASMWFHVRPITVKRWLSGQIDVNPMAEKLLIIKARGYLPDDTRWQGFRVDEDRCIIITPDGRRFSPKELMSWALRYDEYHALRRLYELDYVPVRSNVVTPLPFRGGRRLKQPMHETISKDKKKQYRRAKTKQTAKK
;
A
#
# COMPACT_ATOMS: atom_id res chain seq x y z
N MET A 1 -5.48 -2.70 -38.46
CA MET A 1 -6.18 -3.37 -37.35
C MET A 1 -5.74 -2.93 -35.94
N LEU A 2 -4.70 -2.11 -35.76
CA LEU A 2 -4.31 -1.57 -34.43
C LEU A 2 -5.15 -0.35 -33.99
N HIS A 3 -5.65 0.41 -34.96
CA HIS A 3 -6.50 1.59 -34.71
C HIS A 3 -7.82 1.21 -34.03
N GLU A 4 -8.53 0.21 -34.54
CA GLU A 4 -9.84 -0.20 -34.00
C GLU A 4 -9.75 -0.70 -32.55
N SER A 5 -8.71 -1.48 -32.21
CA SER A 5 -8.47 -1.93 -30.83
C SER A 5 -8.13 -0.76 -29.91
N PHE A 6 -7.31 0.20 -30.38
CA PHE A 6 -6.99 1.40 -29.62
C PHE A 6 -8.24 2.24 -29.37
N VAL A 7 -9.08 2.48 -30.37
CA VAL A 7 -10.33 3.27 -30.24
C VAL A 7 -11.31 2.61 -29.28
N LYS A 8 -11.53 1.29 -29.41
CA LYS A 8 -12.41 0.55 -28.49
C LYS A 8 -11.91 0.62 -27.05
N LEU A 9 -10.61 0.45 -26.85
CA LEU A 9 -10.02 0.51 -25.52
C LEU A 9 -10.01 1.93 -24.96
N PHE A 10 -9.80 2.93 -25.82
CA PHE A 10 -9.83 4.35 -25.47
C PHE A 10 -11.19 4.73 -24.89
N TRP A 11 -12.29 4.45 -25.61
CA TRP A 11 -13.64 4.80 -25.16
C TRP A 11 -14.16 3.96 -24.00
N ARG A 12 -13.48 2.85 -23.67
CA ARG A 12 -13.74 2.09 -22.44
C ARG A 12 -13.16 2.76 -21.19
N HIS A 13 -12.12 3.57 -21.35
CA HIS A 13 -11.30 4.08 -20.24
C HIS A 13 -11.28 5.61 -20.09
N PHE A 14 -11.87 6.34 -21.04
CA PHE A 14 -12.00 7.79 -21.02
C PHE A 14 -13.39 8.18 -21.51
N ASP A 15 -14.05 9.07 -20.77
CA ASP A 15 -15.38 9.57 -21.13
C ASP A 15 -15.30 10.71 -22.17
N ASN A 16 -14.16 11.41 -22.23
CA ASN A 16 -13.96 12.53 -23.13
C ASN A 16 -12.50 12.71 -23.59
N ILE A 17 -12.33 13.42 -24.71
CA ILE A 17 -11.03 13.65 -25.35
C ILE A 17 -10.12 14.54 -24.50
N ALA A 18 -10.68 15.47 -23.72
CA ALA A 18 -9.89 16.38 -22.91
C ALA A 18 -9.13 15.63 -21.81
N GLU A 19 -9.83 14.77 -21.07
CA GLU A 19 -9.26 13.90 -20.04
C GLU A 19 -8.16 13.01 -20.62
N ALA A 20 -8.44 12.34 -21.74
CA ALA A 20 -7.45 11.50 -22.38
C ALA A 20 -6.23 12.30 -22.85
N SER A 21 -6.42 13.50 -23.39
CA SER A 21 -5.32 14.34 -23.86
C SER A 21 -4.40 14.80 -22.71
N MET A 22 -4.99 15.11 -21.54
CA MET A 22 -4.23 15.39 -20.33
C MET A 22 -3.41 14.18 -19.90
N TRP A 23 -4.04 13.00 -19.89
CA TRP A 23 -3.39 11.76 -19.48
C TRP A 23 -2.25 11.32 -20.41
N PHE A 24 -2.43 11.49 -21.72
CA PHE A 24 -1.38 11.25 -22.71
C PHE A 24 -0.33 12.37 -22.79
N HIS A 25 -0.54 13.49 -22.08
CA HIS A 25 0.27 14.71 -22.17
C HIS A 25 0.42 15.24 -23.60
N VAL A 26 -0.66 15.23 -24.38
CA VAL A 26 -0.71 15.75 -25.75
C VAL A 26 -1.85 16.77 -25.91
N ARG A 27 -1.87 17.49 -27.03
CA ARG A 27 -2.99 18.39 -27.34
C ARG A 27 -4.24 17.57 -27.71
N PRO A 28 -5.47 18.04 -27.39
CA PRO A 28 -6.72 17.34 -27.74
C PRO A 28 -6.85 17.02 -29.23
N ILE A 29 -6.33 17.89 -30.10
CA ILE A 29 -6.36 17.67 -31.56
C ILE A 29 -5.55 16.44 -31.98
N THR A 30 -4.47 16.11 -31.26
CA THR A 30 -3.65 14.93 -31.53
C THR A 30 -4.46 13.66 -31.25
N VAL A 31 -5.19 13.62 -30.14
CA VAL A 31 -6.09 12.51 -29.82
C VAL A 31 -7.23 12.39 -30.83
N LYS A 32 -7.82 13.52 -31.26
CA LYS A 32 -8.85 13.51 -32.32
C LYS A 32 -8.32 12.86 -33.61
N ARG A 33 -7.10 13.21 -34.03
CA ARG A 33 -6.46 12.66 -35.24
C ARG A 33 -6.17 11.16 -35.13
N TRP A 34 -5.77 10.70 -33.94
CA TRP A 34 -5.64 9.27 -33.64
C TRP A 34 -6.99 8.56 -33.78
N LEU A 35 -8.03 9.06 -33.12
CA LEU A 35 -9.35 8.43 -33.14
C LEU A 35 -10.02 8.44 -34.52
N SER A 36 -9.79 9.46 -35.34
CA SER A 36 -10.31 9.54 -36.70
C SER A 36 -9.47 8.75 -37.71
N GLY A 37 -8.29 8.25 -37.32
CA GLY A 37 -7.36 7.55 -38.23
C GLY A 37 -6.68 8.47 -39.25
N GLN A 38 -6.67 9.78 -38.99
CA GLN A 38 -5.96 10.74 -39.84
C GLN A 38 -4.44 10.57 -39.72
N ILE A 39 -3.97 10.10 -38.57
CA ILE A 39 -2.57 9.76 -38.32
C ILE A 39 -2.51 8.47 -37.49
N ASP A 40 -1.40 7.75 -37.61
CA ASP A 40 -1.16 6.57 -36.77
C ASP A 40 -1.05 6.93 -35.29
N VAL A 41 -1.52 6.01 -34.45
CA VAL A 41 -1.42 6.13 -33.00
C VAL A 41 0.05 5.99 -32.58
N ASN A 42 0.51 6.88 -31.70
CA ASN A 42 1.85 6.75 -31.13
C ASN A 42 1.96 5.40 -30.37
N PRO A 43 2.93 4.53 -30.68
CA PRO A 43 3.11 3.25 -29.98
C PRO A 43 3.24 3.39 -28.45
N MET A 44 3.76 4.52 -27.95
CA MET A 44 3.82 4.80 -26.51
C MET A 44 2.43 5.09 -25.93
N ALA A 45 1.57 5.81 -26.66
CA ALA A 45 0.19 6.03 -26.25
C ALA A 45 -0.58 4.70 -26.19
N GLU A 46 -0.34 3.80 -27.14
CA GLU A 46 -0.91 2.46 -27.10
C GLU A 46 -0.43 1.67 -25.87
N LYS A 47 0.88 1.64 -25.60
CA LYS A 47 1.44 0.97 -24.42
C LYS A 47 0.91 1.53 -23.11
N LEU A 48 0.84 2.86 -22.99
CA LEU A 48 0.24 3.52 -21.85
C LEU A 48 -1.22 3.06 -21.70
N LEU A 49 -2.03 3.13 -22.76
CA LEU A 49 -3.42 2.72 -22.69
C LEU A 49 -3.59 1.25 -22.25
N ILE A 50 -2.70 0.36 -22.69
CA ILE A 50 -2.66 -1.04 -22.24
C ILE A 50 -2.32 -1.14 -20.76
N ILE A 51 -1.36 -0.35 -20.26
CA ILE A 51 -1.03 -0.27 -18.83
C ILE A 51 -2.26 0.21 -18.03
N LYS A 52 -2.97 1.24 -18.54
CA LYS A 52 -4.24 1.69 -17.96
C LYS A 52 -5.30 0.61 -17.93
N ALA A 53 -5.43 -0.17 -19.01
CA ALA A 53 -6.40 -1.24 -19.12
C ALA A 53 -6.10 -2.45 -18.23
N ARG A 54 -4.82 -2.80 -18.03
CA ARG A 54 -4.39 -3.94 -17.22
C ARG A 54 -4.40 -3.66 -15.72
N GLY A 55 -4.45 -2.40 -15.34
CA GLY A 55 -4.34 -1.97 -13.94
C GLY A 55 -2.93 -1.44 -13.68
N TYR A 56 -2.85 -0.12 -13.59
CA TYR A 56 -1.70 0.65 -13.15
C TYR A 56 -2.08 1.37 -11.86
N LEU A 57 -1.09 1.81 -11.10
CA LEU A 57 -1.36 2.70 -9.98
C LEU A 57 -1.73 4.08 -10.55
N PRO A 58 -2.94 4.61 -10.29
CA PRO A 58 -3.32 5.94 -10.72
C PRO A 58 -2.36 7.00 -10.19
N ASP A 59 -2.07 8.03 -10.98
CA ASP A 59 -1.35 9.23 -10.54
C ASP A 59 -2.29 10.14 -9.74
N ASP A 60 -2.73 9.64 -8.59
CA ASP A 60 -3.65 10.30 -7.66
C ASP A 60 -2.95 10.43 -6.31
N THR A 61 -3.18 11.55 -5.63
CA THR A 61 -2.78 11.80 -4.24
C THR A 61 -3.03 10.62 -3.29
N ARG A 62 -4.09 9.83 -3.50
CA ARG A 62 -4.40 8.62 -2.69
C ARG A 62 -3.38 7.49 -2.84
N TRP A 63 -2.73 7.42 -3.99
CA TRP A 63 -1.67 6.45 -4.29
C TRP A 63 -0.27 7.04 -4.05
N GLN A 64 -0.19 8.29 -3.58
CA GLN A 64 1.07 8.94 -3.28
C GLN A 64 1.87 8.12 -2.27
N GLY A 65 3.11 7.81 -2.62
CA GLY A 65 4.02 7.04 -1.79
C GLY A 65 3.86 5.52 -1.90
N PHE A 66 2.81 5.02 -2.56
CA PHE A 66 2.75 3.62 -2.97
C PHE A 66 3.73 3.37 -4.11
N ARG A 67 4.38 2.22 -4.08
CA ARG A 67 5.38 1.83 -5.09
C ARG A 67 5.17 0.36 -5.46
N VAL A 68 5.47 0.01 -6.71
CA VAL A 68 5.54 -1.38 -7.13
C VAL A 68 7.02 -1.75 -7.24
N ASP A 69 7.41 -2.85 -6.60
CA ASP A 69 8.72 -3.48 -6.83
C ASP A 69 8.53 -4.51 -7.94
N GLU A 70 9.04 -4.18 -9.12
CA GLU A 70 8.86 -4.97 -10.34
C GLU A 70 9.57 -6.33 -10.26
N ASP A 71 10.75 -6.38 -9.62
CA ASP A 71 11.53 -7.61 -9.49
C ASP A 71 10.85 -8.63 -8.57
N ARG A 72 10.19 -8.14 -7.53
CA ARG A 72 9.52 -8.99 -6.52
C ARG A 72 8.01 -9.09 -6.73
N CYS A 73 7.46 -8.37 -7.70
CA CYS A 73 6.02 -8.26 -7.96
C CYS A 73 5.20 -7.94 -6.69
N ILE A 74 5.65 -6.99 -5.86
CA ILE A 74 4.99 -6.61 -4.61
C ILE A 74 4.58 -5.13 -4.61
N ILE A 75 3.53 -4.81 -3.84
CA ILE A 75 3.13 -3.42 -3.57
C ILE A 75 3.75 -2.97 -2.24
N ILE A 76 4.42 -1.83 -2.27
CA ILE A 76 5.00 -1.16 -1.12
C ILE A 76 4.13 0.04 -0.77
N THR A 77 3.69 0.12 0.48
CA THR A 77 2.91 1.26 1.02
C THR A 77 3.82 2.45 1.38
N PRO A 78 3.25 3.65 1.57
CA PRO A 78 4.00 4.82 2.05
C PRO A 78 4.70 4.56 3.40
N ASP A 79 4.09 3.75 4.26
CA ASP A 79 4.62 3.33 5.57
C ASP A 79 5.71 2.24 5.46
N GLY A 80 6.07 1.83 4.24
CA GLY A 80 7.09 0.83 3.97
C GLY A 80 6.64 -0.62 4.14
N ARG A 81 5.36 -0.88 4.45
CA ARG A 81 4.79 -2.25 4.45
C ARG A 81 4.74 -2.80 3.04
N ARG A 82 4.91 -4.11 2.91
CA ARG A 82 5.01 -4.83 1.64
C ARG A 82 3.88 -5.84 1.56
N PHE A 83 3.23 -5.90 0.41
CA PHE A 83 2.13 -6.81 0.13
C PHE A 83 2.40 -7.58 -1.15
N SER A 84 2.46 -8.91 -1.03
CA SER A 84 2.47 -9.80 -2.19
C SER A 84 1.07 -9.97 -2.77
N PRO A 85 0.92 -10.33 -4.06
CA PRO A 85 -0.39 -10.56 -4.67
C PRO A 85 -1.20 -11.61 -3.93
N LYS A 86 -0.55 -12.66 -3.42
CA LYS A 86 -1.20 -13.72 -2.63
C LYS A 86 -1.74 -13.21 -1.30
N GLU A 87 -1.01 -12.33 -0.62
CA GLU A 87 -1.49 -11.69 0.61
C GLU A 87 -2.70 -10.80 0.31
N LEU A 88 -2.64 -10.02 -0.77
CA LEU A 88 -3.73 -9.16 -1.22
C LEU A 88 -5.01 -9.95 -1.53
N MET A 89 -4.91 -11.12 -2.17
CA MET A 89 -6.08 -11.97 -2.45
C MET A 89 -6.87 -12.34 -1.20
N SER A 90 -6.16 -12.64 -0.10
CA SER A 90 -6.80 -13.00 1.17
C SER A 90 -7.06 -11.80 2.09
N TRP A 91 -6.63 -10.60 1.70
CA TRP A 91 -6.64 -9.44 2.59
C TRP A 91 -8.05 -9.00 2.96
N ALA A 92 -8.96 -8.95 1.98
CA ALA A 92 -10.36 -8.61 2.22
C ALA A 92 -11.02 -9.61 3.19
N LEU A 93 -10.87 -10.92 2.92
CA LEU A 93 -11.43 -11.96 3.77
C LEU A 93 -10.88 -11.89 5.20
N ARG A 94 -9.56 -11.71 5.36
CA ARG A 94 -8.93 -11.54 6.69
C ARG A 94 -9.46 -10.31 7.42
N TYR A 95 -9.70 -9.23 6.68
CA TYR A 95 -10.27 -8.00 7.24
C TYR A 95 -11.72 -8.20 7.69
N ASP A 96 -12.51 -8.93 6.92
CA ASP A 96 -13.91 -9.24 7.25
C ASP A 96 -14.02 -10.20 8.44
N GLU A 97 -13.23 -11.28 8.44
CA GLU A 97 -13.12 -12.22 9.56
C GLU A 97 -12.73 -11.50 10.85
N TYR A 98 -11.75 -10.60 10.75
CA TYR A 98 -11.32 -9.76 11.85
C TYR A 98 -12.48 -8.93 12.43
N HIS A 99 -13.28 -8.28 11.58
CA HIS A 99 -14.43 -7.50 12.05
C HIS A 99 -15.60 -8.35 12.54
N ALA A 100 -15.78 -9.56 12.02
CA ALA A 100 -16.77 -10.51 12.51
C ALA A 100 -16.40 -11.01 13.91
N LEU A 101 -15.14 -11.39 14.12
CA LEU A 101 -14.63 -11.78 15.43
C LEU A 101 -14.66 -10.62 16.41
N ARG A 102 -14.33 -9.40 15.95
CA ARG A 102 -14.43 -8.19 16.77
C ARG A 102 -15.85 -7.94 17.27
N ARG A 103 -16.86 -8.14 16.43
CA ARG A 103 -18.27 -7.99 16.78
C ARG A 103 -18.75 -9.08 17.75
N LEU A 104 -18.35 -10.33 17.50
CA LEU A 104 -18.79 -11.47 18.31
C LEU A 104 -18.22 -11.46 19.73
N TYR A 105 -16.97 -10.99 19.87
CA TYR A 105 -16.22 -11.02 21.13
C TYR A 105 -15.99 -9.63 21.73
N GLU A 106 -16.67 -8.60 21.20
CA GLU A 106 -16.54 -7.19 21.62
C GLU A 106 -15.06 -6.79 21.85
N LEU A 107 -14.19 -7.15 20.89
CA LEU A 107 -12.77 -6.90 21.02
C LEU A 107 -12.51 -5.39 20.90
N ASP A 108 -12.42 -4.72 22.04
CA ASP A 108 -12.13 -3.28 22.11
C ASP A 108 -10.74 -2.91 21.61
N TYR A 109 -9.81 -3.87 21.66
CA TYR A 109 -8.43 -3.67 21.23
C TYR A 109 -7.93 -4.81 20.38
N VAL A 110 -7.23 -4.44 19.31
CA VAL A 110 -6.60 -5.39 18.42
C VAL A 110 -5.12 -5.09 18.44
N PRO A 111 -4.30 -6.07 18.87
CA PRO A 111 -2.87 -5.85 18.97
C PRO A 111 -2.30 -5.64 17.58
N VAL A 112 -1.97 -4.39 17.27
CA VAL A 112 -1.11 -4.07 16.13
C VAL A 112 0.20 -4.79 16.42
N ARG A 113 0.57 -5.77 15.59
CA ARG A 113 1.94 -6.26 15.59
C ARG A 113 2.79 -5.12 15.04
N SER A 114 3.45 -4.39 15.93
CA SER A 114 4.51 -3.46 15.54
C SER A 114 5.59 -4.27 14.82
N ASN A 115 6.13 -3.72 13.73
CA ASN A 115 7.43 -4.17 13.24
C ASN A 115 8.37 -4.16 14.45
N VAL A 116 9.13 -5.23 14.67
CA VAL A 116 10.06 -5.31 15.80
C VAL A 116 11.09 -4.20 15.63
N VAL A 117 10.87 -3.06 16.28
CA VAL A 117 11.76 -1.90 16.20
C VAL A 117 13.08 -2.30 16.82
N THR A 118 14.16 -2.24 16.05
CA THR A 118 15.51 -2.38 16.57
C THR A 118 15.88 -1.16 17.42
N PRO A 119 16.37 -1.38 18.65
CA PRO A 119 16.96 -0.43 19.58
C PRO A 119 17.74 0.71 18.98
N LEU A 120 17.38 1.99 19.17
CA LEU A 120 18.36 3.07 18.94
C LEU A 120 19.51 2.93 19.95
N PRO A 121 20.76 3.19 19.56
CA PRO A 121 21.91 2.84 20.39
C PRO A 121 22.14 3.78 21.59
N PHE A 122 21.47 4.93 21.72
CA PHE A 122 21.71 5.91 22.80
C PHE A 122 20.41 6.52 23.36
N ARG A 123 20.42 6.89 24.66
CA ARG A 123 19.32 7.61 25.34
C ARG A 123 19.86 8.50 26.47
N GLY A 124 19.57 9.81 26.43
CA GLY A 124 19.96 10.77 27.47
C GLY A 124 21.48 10.99 27.63
N GLY A 125 22.22 10.96 26.51
CA GLY A 125 23.69 11.09 26.51
C GLY A 125 24.47 9.82 26.87
N ARG A 126 23.80 8.69 27.17
CA ARG A 126 24.45 7.39 27.42
C ARG A 126 24.06 6.35 26.36
N ARG A 127 24.99 5.45 26.03
CA ARG A 127 24.75 4.32 25.12
C ARG A 127 23.84 3.28 25.78
N LEU A 128 22.77 2.88 25.10
CA LEU A 128 21.91 1.77 25.49
C LEU A 128 22.71 0.48 25.31
N LYS A 129 22.96 -0.22 26.42
CA LYS A 129 23.66 -1.50 26.39
C LYS A 129 22.85 -2.57 25.68
N GLN A 130 21.51 -2.48 25.72
CA GLN A 130 20.61 -3.39 25.01
C GLN A 130 19.31 -2.69 24.58
N PRO A 131 18.78 -3.08 23.39
CA PRO A 131 17.39 -2.90 22.98
C PRO A 131 16.32 -3.08 24.06
N MET A 132 15.35 -2.18 24.16
CA MET A 132 14.06 -2.50 24.78
C MET A 132 13.10 -3.08 23.73
N HIS A 133 12.54 -4.25 24.03
CA HIS A 133 11.46 -4.86 23.25
C HIS A 133 10.12 -4.63 23.96
N GLU A 134 9.09 -4.19 23.23
CA GLU A 134 7.71 -4.04 23.73
C GLU A 134 7.15 -5.37 24.26
N THR A 135 7.57 -6.48 23.65
CA THR A 135 7.30 -7.82 24.13
C THR A 135 8.27 -8.19 25.24
N ILE A 136 8.06 -7.62 26.42
CA ILE A 136 8.79 -8.03 27.60
C ILE A 136 8.44 -9.50 27.88
N SER A 137 9.46 -10.37 27.91
CA SER A 137 9.26 -11.80 28.19
C SER A 137 8.51 -12.02 29.51
N LYS A 138 7.80 -13.15 29.60
CA LYS A 138 7.00 -13.51 30.79
C LYS A 138 7.83 -13.41 32.09
N ASP A 139 9.13 -13.70 32.04
CA ASP A 139 10.01 -13.64 33.21
C ASP A 139 10.31 -12.22 33.68
N LYS A 140 10.51 -11.28 32.75
CA LYS A 140 10.67 -9.85 33.10
C LYS A 140 9.35 -9.25 33.60
N LYS A 141 8.19 -9.65 33.06
CA LYS A 141 6.88 -9.30 33.64
C LYS A 141 6.70 -9.87 35.05
N LYS A 142 7.18 -11.10 35.31
CA LYS A 142 7.15 -11.73 36.63
C LYS A 142 8.06 -11.03 37.63
N GLN A 143 9.26 -10.61 37.22
CA GLN A 143 10.16 -9.79 38.04
C GLN A 143 9.56 -8.42 38.36
N TYR A 144 8.94 -7.75 37.39
CA TYR A 144 8.27 -6.46 37.60
C TYR A 144 7.10 -6.58 38.57
N ARG A 145 6.29 -7.65 38.46
CA ARG A 145 5.22 -7.95 39.43
C ARG A 145 5.78 -8.20 40.83
N ARG A 146 6.88 -8.96 40.96
CA ARG A 146 7.56 -9.23 42.24
C ARG A 146 8.12 -7.96 42.91
N ALA A 147 8.67 -7.02 42.13
CA ALA A 147 9.11 -5.73 42.66
C ALA A 147 7.95 -4.90 43.21
N LYS A 148 6.79 -4.95 42.53
CA LYS A 148 5.57 -4.25 42.94
C LYS A 148 4.92 -4.86 44.18
N THR A 149 4.93 -6.18 44.33
CA THR A 149 4.50 -6.85 45.58
C THR A 149 5.46 -6.59 46.75
N LYS A 150 6.77 -6.52 46.51
CA LYS A 150 7.75 -6.15 47.56
C LYS A 150 7.56 -4.72 48.08
N GLN A 151 7.11 -3.79 47.24
CA GLN A 151 6.81 -2.41 47.66
C GLN A 151 5.51 -2.30 48.44
N THR A 152 4.52 -3.14 48.13
CA THR A 152 3.22 -3.14 48.83
C THR A 152 3.28 -3.88 50.16
N ALA A 153 4.13 -4.90 50.30
CA ALA A 153 4.39 -5.56 51.58
C ALA A 153 5.36 -4.78 52.51
N LYS A 154 5.96 -3.68 52.03
CA LYS A 154 6.78 -2.75 52.84
C LYS A 154 5.98 -1.54 53.37
N LYS A 155 4.69 -1.48 53.06
CA LYS A 155 3.68 -0.61 53.68
C LYS A 155 2.85 -1.45 54.64
#